data_AF-A0A8T5SGV0-F1
#
_entry.id   AF-A0A8T5SGV0-F1
#
_cell.length_a   1.000
_cell.length_b   1.000
_cell.length_c   1.000
_cell.angle_alpha   90.00
_cell.angle_beta   90.00
_cell.angle_gamma   90.00
#
_symmetry.space_group_name_H-M   'P 1'
#
loop_
_entity.id
_entity.type
_entity.pdbx_description
1 polymer ?
#
loop_
_entity_poly.entity_id
_entity_poly.type
_entity_poly.pdbx_seq_one_letter_code
_entity_poly.pdbx_strand_id
1 'polypeptide(L)'
;MIPKLVVNENQVKCLSNKKKGFDKLINVDNAYRITEKLAFPRLIGSEGEKKAIEIVIYEFKRAGYESIKRQKFNTSFHNFIYSRYIFLILGTGLILLGLSLYVNPFITLGLIALALFFSFKALKTATSTKMKLSTNTNKNYETENIWAELESKNSKCKVVFMGHWDSKSQSFPTSTRVMIFLIFT
;
A
#
# COMPACT_ATOMS: atom_id res chain seq x y z
N MET A 1 -38.85 1.11 7.57
CA MET A 1 -39.57 0.21 6.65
C MET A 1 -38.70 0.04 5.40
N ILE A 2 -37.97 -1.07 5.28
CA ILE A 2 -37.03 -1.30 4.18
C ILE A 2 -37.82 -1.95 3.02
N PRO A 3 -37.78 -1.41 1.79
CA PRO A 3 -38.50 -2.01 0.69
C PRO A 3 -37.86 -3.37 0.35
N LYS A 4 -38.68 -4.43 0.39
CA LYS A 4 -38.28 -5.73 -0.15
C LYS A 4 -38.10 -5.56 -1.66
N LEU A 5 -36.86 -5.61 -2.12
CA LEU A 5 -36.53 -5.74 -3.54
C LEU A 5 -37.13 -7.05 -4.06
N VAL A 6 -38.22 -6.94 -4.82
CA VAL A 6 -38.80 -8.06 -5.56
C VAL A 6 -37.86 -8.36 -6.72
N VAL A 7 -36.93 -9.28 -6.50
CA VAL A 7 -36.03 -9.78 -7.54
C VAL A 7 -36.87 -10.65 -8.47
N ASN A 8 -37.06 -10.17 -9.69
CA ASN A 8 -37.82 -10.85 -10.74
C ASN A 8 -37.13 -12.19 -11.09
N GLU A 9 -37.87 -13.31 -11.05
CA GLU A 9 -37.35 -14.65 -11.33
C GLU A 9 -36.66 -14.76 -12.70
N ASN A 10 -37.05 -13.92 -13.66
CA ASN A 10 -36.40 -13.82 -14.97
C ASN A 10 -35.00 -13.19 -14.90
N GLN A 11 -34.73 -12.28 -13.94
CA GLN A 11 -33.37 -11.78 -13.69
C GLN A 11 -32.48 -12.84 -13.04
N VAL A 12 -33.04 -13.68 -12.15
CA VAL A 12 -32.28 -14.78 -11.52
C VAL A 12 -31.92 -15.86 -12.55
N LYS A 13 -32.82 -16.22 -13.46
CA LYS A 13 -32.53 -17.15 -14.57
C LYS A 13 -31.50 -16.60 -15.56
N CYS A 14 -31.56 -15.30 -15.90
CA CYS A 14 -30.53 -14.64 -16.73
C CYS A 14 -29.15 -14.59 -16.05
N LEU A 15 -29.10 -14.37 -14.73
CA LEU A 15 -27.84 -14.39 -13.96
C LEU A 15 -27.28 -15.82 -13.82
N SER A 16 -28.14 -16.81 -13.63
CA SER A 16 -27.75 -18.24 -13.56
C SER A 16 -27.16 -18.76 -14.88
N ASN A 17 -27.78 -18.42 -16.03
CA ASN A 17 -27.24 -18.80 -17.34
C ASN A 17 -26.00 -18.00 -17.75
N LYS A 18 -25.86 -16.73 -17.32
CA LYS A 18 -24.61 -15.97 -17.50
C LYS A 18 -23.46 -16.49 -16.65
N LYS A 19 -23.73 -17.00 -15.44
CA LYS A 19 -22.69 -17.59 -14.56
C LYS A 19 -21.97 -18.76 -15.23
N LYS A 20 -22.73 -19.66 -15.87
CA LYS A 20 -22.18 -20.80 -16.64
C LYS A 20 -21.32 -20.37 -17.85
N GLY A 21 -21.50 -19.16 -18.37
CA GLY A 21 -20.65 -18.59 -19.43
C GLY A 21 -19.43 -17.83 -18.91
N PHE A 22 -19.52 -17.24 -17.71
CA PHE A 22 -18.45 -16.47 -17.09
C PHE A 22 -17.33 -17.33 -16.52
N ASP A 23 -17.65 -18.54 -16.03
CA ASP A 23 -16.64 -19.50 -15.57
C ASP A 23 -15.72 -19.95 -16.72
N LYS A 24 -16.13 -19.76 -17.98
CA LYS A 24 -15.31 -19.99 -19.18
C LYS A 24 -14.42 -18.81 -19.58
N LEU A 25 -14.64 -17.62 -19.00
CA LEU A 25 -13.96 -16.37 -19.38
C LEU A 25 -12.68 -16.10 -18.57
N ILE A 26 -12.59 -16.62 -17.33
CA ILE A 26 -11.42 -16.43 -16.47
C ILE A 26 -10.63 -17.74 -16.40
N ASN A 27 -9.42 -17.73 -16.94
CA ASN A 27 -8.50 -18.86 -16.83
C ASN A 27 -7.80 -18.82 -15.46
N VAL A 28 -8.36 -19.55 -14.49
CA VAL A 28 -7.86 -19.62 -13.10
C VAL A 28 -6.43 -20.16 -13.03
N ASP A 29 -6.11 -21.17 -13.84
CA ASP A 29 -4.77 -21.77 -13.87
C ASP A 29 -3.72 -20.75 -14.34
N ASN A 30 -4.08 -19.93 -15.33
CA ASN A 30 -3.21 -18.88 -15.81
C ASN A 30 -3.03 -17.77 -14.75
N ALA A 31 -4.09 -17.42 -14.03
CA ALA A 31 -4.01 -16.47 -12.91
C ALA A 31 -3.09 -17.01 -11.80
N TYR A 32 -3.32 -18.26 -11.36
CA TYR A 32 -2.48 -18.94 -10.37
C TYR A 32 -1.01 -18.97 -10.79
N ARG A 33 -0.73 -19.39 -12.02
CA ARG A 33 0.63 -19.43 -12.59
C ARG A 33 1.33 -18.06 -12.57
N ILE A 34 0.61 -16.99 -12.91
CA ILE A 34 1.18 -15.62 -12.88
C ILE A 34 1.44 -15.20 -11.43
N THR A 35 0.51 -15.48 -10.52
CA THR A 35 0.67 -15.19 -9.09
C THR A 35 1.86 -15.95 -8.49
N GLU A 36 2.00 -17.23 -8.80
CA GLU A 36 3.10 -18.09 -8.35
C GLU A 36 4.45 -17.57 -8.85
N LYS A 37 4.54 -17.19 -10.13
CA LYS A 37 5.74 -16.54 -10.67
C LYS A 37 6.13 -15.29 -9.90
N LEU A 38 5.15 -14.53 -9.43
CA LEU A 38 5.35 -13.32 -8.63
C LEU A 38 5.46 -13.61 -7.13
N ALA A 39 5.47 -14.85 -6.65
CA ALA A 39 5.44 -15.18 -5.22
C ALA A 39 6.83 -15.12 -4.54
N PHE A 40 7.50 -13.97 -4.61
CA PHE A 40 8.79 -13.74 -3.95
C PHE A 40 8.89 -12.28 -3.45
N PRO A 41 9.79 -11.93 -2.51
CA PRO A 41 9.89 -10.54 -2.01
C PRO A 41 10.24 -9.53 -3.12
N ARG A 42 9.45 -8.47 -3.24
CA ARG A 42 9.52 -7.42 -4.28
C ARG A 42 9.59 -6.06 -3.63
N LEU A 43 10.62 -5.89 -2.81
CA LEU A 43 10.89 -4.63 -2.13
C LEU A 43 11.42 -3.61 -3.15
N ILE A 44 10.94 -2.38 -3.06
CA ILE A 44 11.41 -1.27 -3.90
C ILE A 44 12.95 -1.14 -3.79
N GLY A 45 13.62 -1.07 -4.93
CA GLY A 45 15.07 -1.02 -5.08
C GLY A 45 15.78 -2.38 -5.07
N SER A 46 15.07 -3.49 -4.86
CA SER A 46 15.67 -4.83 -4.79
C SER A 46 15.75 -5.53 -6.14
N GLU A 47 16.59 -6.56 -6.25
CA GLU A 47 16.60 -7.47 -7.41
C GLU A 47 15.25 -8.15 -7.64
N GLY A 48 14.46 -8.36 -6.57
CA GLY A 48 13.11 -8.87 -6.69
C GLY A 48 12.18 -7.90 -7.42
N GLU A 49 12.28 -6.59 -7.17
CA GLU A 49 11.50 -5.62 -7.92
C GLU A 49 11.83 -5.68 -9.42
N LYS A 50 13.12 -5.67 -9.78
CA LYS A 50 13.55 -5.78 -11.18
C LYS A 50 13.01 -7.04 -11.86
N LYS A 51 13.12 -8.19 -11.19
CA LYS A 51 12.58 -9.46 -11.67
C LYS A 51 11.06 -9.41 -11.86
N ALA A 52 10.33 -8.75 -10.96
CA ALA A 52 8.89 -8.63 -11.08
C ALA A 52 8.46 -7.70 -12.23
N ILE A 53 9.19 -6.61 -12.47
CA ILE A 53 9.01 -5.76 -13.66
C ILE A 53 9.13 -6.60 -14.94
N GLU A 54 10.20 -7.40 -15.04
CA GLU A 54 10.44 -8.26 -16.19
C GLU A 54 9.31 -9.27 -16.41
N ILE A 55 8.84 -9.92 -15.34
CA ILE A 55 7.72 -10.85 -15.39
C ILE A 55 6.45 -10.13 -15.86
N VAL A 56 6.12 -8.96 -15.31
CA VAL A 56 4.92 -8.20 -15.70
C VAL A 56 4.97 -7.79 -17.17
N ILE A 57 6.10 -7.26 -17.64
CA ILE A 57 6.28 -6.90 -19.06
C ILE A 57 6.16 -8.13 -19.95
N TYR A 58 6.79 -9.24 -19.56
CA TYR A 58 6.72 -10.49 -20.30
C TYR A 58 5.28 -11.02 -20.39
N GLU A 59 4.52 -11.03 -19.30
CA GLU A 59 3.14 -11.50 -19.28
C GLU A 59 2.20 -10.56 -20.07
N PHE A 60 2.43 -9.24 -20.06
CA PHE A 60 1.70 -8.30 -20.95
C PHE A 60 1.97 -8.60 -22.42
N LYS A 61 3.24 -8.77 -22.83
CA LYS A 61 3.60 -9.12 -24.21
C LYS A 61 2.97 -10.46 -24.63
N ARG A 62 3.06 -11.46 -23.75
CA ARG A 62 2.48 -12.79 -23.97
C ARG A 62 0.96 -12.75 -24.10
N ALA A 63 0.29 -11.82 -23.43
CA ALA A 63 -1.14 -11.59 -23.54
C ALA A 63 -1.55 -10.81 -24.82
N GLY A 64 -0.59 -10.40 -25.66
CA GLY A 64 -0.84 -9.71 -26.93
C GLY A 64 -0.93 -8.19 -26.81
N TYR A 65 -0.50 -7.60 -25.68
CA TYR A 65 -0.41 -6.14 -25.58
C TYR A 65 0.85 -5.64 -26.29
N GLU A 66 0.67 -4.96 -27.42
CA GLU A 66 1.76 -4.42 -28.23
C GLU A 66 2.36 -3.13 -27.65
N SER A 67 1.52 -2.28 -27.06
CA SER A 67 1.93 -0.98 -26.49
C SER A 67 1.91 -1.02 -24.97
N ILE A 68 3.07 -1.33 -24.37
CA ILE A 68 3.28 -1.29 -22.92
C ILE A 68 3.92 0.04 -22.56
N LYS A 69 3.22 0.85 -21.76
CA LYS A 69 3.70 2.13 -21.25
C LYS A 69 4.34 1.94 -19.88
N ARG A 70 5.44 2.67 -19.66
CA ARG A 70 6.22 2.65 -18.42
C ARG A 70 6.41 4.07 -17.94
N GLN A 71 6.12 4.34 -16.67
CA GLN A 71 6.34 5.64 -16.03
C GLN A 71 7.25 5.44 -14.84
N LYS A 72 8.50 5.87 -15.00
CA LYS A 72 9.49 5.87 -13.93
C LYS A 72 9.22 7.00 -12.94
N PHE A 73 9.42 6.72 -11.66
CA PHE A 73 9.37 7.72 -10.60
C PHE A 73 10.29 7.34 -9.45
N ASN A 74 10.66 8.33 -8.65
CA ASN A 74 11.52 8.13 -7.48
C ASN A 74 10.68 8.05 -6.21
N THR A 75 11.04 7.13 -5.33
CA THR A 75 10.43 6.96 -4.00
C THR A 75 11.48 6.70 -2.93
N SER A 76 11.13 6.85 -1.65
CA SER A 76 12.07 6.68 -0.54
C SER A 76 11.40 6.12 0.70
N PHE A 77 12.13 5.25 1.41
CA PHE A 77 11.75 4.78 2.74
C PHE A 77 12.00 5.81 3.84
N HIS A 78 12.56 6.98 3.54
CA HIS A 78 12.97 7.96 4.55
C HIS A 78 11.81 8.36 5.48
N ASN A 79 10.62 8.61 4.94
CA ASN A 79 9.45 8.98 5.75
C ASN A 79 9.03 7.83 6.69
N PHE A 80 9.12 6.58 6.23
CA PHE A 80 8.81 5.40 7.05
C PHE A 80 9.84 5.18 8.16
N ILE A 81 11.12 5.37 7.86
CA ILE A 81 12.19 5.28 8.86
C ILE A 81 12.05 6.40 9.88
N TYR A 82 11.79 7.63 9.43
CA TYR A 82 11.58 8.78 10.29
C TYR A 82 10.38 8.59 11.23
N SER A 83 9.25 8.09 10.72
CA SER A 83 8.08 7.81 11.55
C SER A 83 8.34 6.73 12.59
N ARG A 84 9.20 5.74 12.33
CA ARG A 84 9.58 4.76 13.36
C ARG A 84 10.27 5.41 14.56
N TYR A 85 11.18 6.37 14.34
CA TYR A 85 11.90 7.03 15.43
C TYR A 85 11.05 8.06 16.17
N ILE A 86 10.06 8.66 15.50
CA ILE A 86 9.18 9.64 16.16
C ILE A 86 8.37 9.04 17.30
N PHE A 87 7.90 7.80 17.15
CA PHE A 87 7.16 7.11 18.20
C PHE A 87 8.04 6.81 19.42
N LEU A 88 9.33 6.51 19.23
CA LEU A 88 10.26 6.33 20.33
C LEU A 88 10.44 7.63 21.12
N ILE A 89 10.65 8.75 20.42
CA ILE A 89 10.78 10.07 21.06
C ILE A 89 9.49 10.45 21.81
N LEU A 90 8.32 10.22 21.21
CA LEU A 90 7.03 10.49 21.84
C LEU A 90 6.81 9.60 23.09
N GLY A 91 7.14 8.31 23.00
CA GLY A 91 7.03 7.38 24.13
C GLY A 91 7.93 7.78 25.30
N THR A 92 9.20 8.07 25.04
CA THR A 92 10.12 8.61 26.06
C THR A 92 9.61 9.92 26.64
N GLY A 93 9.08 10.81 25.78
CA GLY A 93 8.48 12.07 26.21
C GLY A 93 7.32 11.87 27.18
N LEU A 94 6.42 10.93 26.91
CA LEU A 94 5.29 10.61 27.79
C LEU A 94 5.74 10.07 29.15
N ILE A 95 6.77 9.21 29.19
CA ILE A 95 7.34 8.70 30.44
C ILE A 95 7.92 9.85 31.27
N LEU A 96 8.73 10.72 30.65
CA LEU A 96 9.30 11.89 31.31
C LEU A 96 8.22 12.85 31.82
N LEU A 97 7.13 13.00 31.08
CA LEU A 97 5.98 13.81 31.46
C LEU A 97 5.27 13.22 32.69
N GLY A 98 5.05 11.90 32.72
CA GLY A 98 4.52 11.18 33.88
C GLY A 98 5.40 11.35 35.13
N LEU A 99 6.72 11.27 34.98
CA LEU A 99 7.66 11.52 36.09
C LEU A 99 7.65 12.99 36.54
N SER A 100 7.56 13.93 35.61
CA SER A 100 7.58 15.37 35.93
C SER A 100 6.38 15.84 36.75
N LEU A 101 5.21 15.18 36.60
CA LEU A 101 4.00 15.45 37.39
C LEU A 101 4.25 15.31 38.89
N TYR A 102 5.11 14.37 39.30
CA TYR A 102 5.46 14.15 40.71
C TYR A 102 6.47 15.15 41.24
N VAL A 103 7.24 15.81 40.37
CA VAL A 103 8.33 16.70 40.77
C VAL A 103 7.87 18.16 40.81
N ASN A 104 7.29 18.66 39.71
CA ASN A 104 6.86 20.05 39.62
C ASN A 104 5.81 20.25 38.50
N PRO A 105 4.61 20.77 38.83
CA PRO A 105 3.54 20.96 37.85
C PRO A 105 3.87 21.98 36.76
N PHE A 106 4.69 23.00 37.04
CA PHE A 106 5.08 24.00 36.05
C PHE A 106 6.07 23.44 35.02
N ILE A 107 7.01 22.61 35.46
CA ILE A 107 7.93 21.89 34.55
C ILE A 107 7.13 20.95 33.65
N THR A 108 6.14 20.26 34.22
CA THR A 108 5.23 19.39 33.46
C THR A 108 4.52 20.16 32.36
N LEU A 109 3.96 21.34 32.66
CA LEU A 109 3.25 22.16 31.67
C LEU A 109 4.17 22.56 30.50
N GLY A 110 5.42 22.93 30.79
CA GLY A 110 6.45 23.22 29.78
C GLY A 110 6.76 22.02 28.89
N LEU A 111 6.88 20.82 29.47
CA LEU A 111 7.10 19.57 28.74
C LEU A 111 5.90 19.18 27.88
N ILE A 112 4.67 19.36 28.35
CA ILE A 112 3.44 19.16 27.56
C ILE A 112 3.46 20.08 26.33
N ALA A 113 3.72 21.37 26.51
CA ALA A 113 3.74 22.34 25.42
C ALA A 113 4.81 21.98 24.37
N LEU A 114 6.01 21.58 24.83
CA LEU A 114 7.10 21.15 23.96
C LEU A 114 6.75 19.87 23.20
N ALA A 115 6.17 18.87 23.87
CA ALA A 115 5.74 17.62 23.26
C ALA A 115 4.66 17.85 22.20
N LEU A 116 3.67 18.71 22.48
CA LEU A 116 2.64 19.09 21.51
C LEU A 116 3.24 19.80 20.31
N PHE A 117 4.16 20.75 20.52
CA PHE A 117 4.85 21.45 19.44
C PHE A 117 5.58 20.48 18.49
N PHE A 118 6.36 19.56 19.05
CA PHE A 118 7.03 18.53 18.25
C PHE A 118 6.05 17.57 17.58
N SER A 119 4.95 17.20 18.25
CA SER A 119 3.89 16.35 17.68
C SER A 119 3.20 17.02 16.47
N PHE A 120 2.92 18.31 16.53
CA PHE A 120 2.37 19.04 15.39
C PHE A 120 3.36 19.14 14.23
N LYS A 121 4.65 19.39 14.51
CA LYS A 121 5.71 19.38 13.48
C LYS A 121 5.88 17.99 12.85
N ALA A 122 5.85 16.95 13.66
CA ALA A 122 5.87 15.55 13.25
C ALA A 122 4.68 15.21 12.35
N LEU A 123 3.46 15.56 12.76
CA LEU A 123 2.24 15.30 12.01
C LEU A 123 2.22 16.03 10.66
N LYS A 124 2.63 17.31 10.65
CA LYS A 124 2.75 18.10 9.41
C LYS A 124 3.79 17.51 8.44
N THR A 125 4.83 16.90 8.98
CA THR A 125 5.85 16.18 8.22
C THR A 125 5.30 14.88 7.64
N ALA A 126 4.68 14.06 8.49
CA ALA A 126 4.15 12.75 8.13
C ALA A 126 3.00 12.83 7.11
N THR A 127 2.19 13.89 7.18
CA THR A 127 1.07 14.14 6.24
C THR A 127 1.49 14.88 4.97
N SER A 128 2.77 15.27 4.84
CA SER A 128 3.24 15.93 3.63
C SER A 128 3.39 14.93 2.48
N THR A 129 2.64 15.14 1.40
CA THR A 129 2.76 14.37 0.15
C THR A 129 4.01 14.75 -0.66
N LYS A 130 4.65 15.86 -0.30
CA LYS A 130 5.93 16.28 -0.88
C LYS A 130 7.05 15.77 0.02
N MET A 131 8.06 15.10 -0.55
CA MET A 131 9.33 14.80 0.13
C MET A 131 10.05 16.12 0.50
N LYS A 132 9.58 16.81 1.54
CA LYS A 132 10.03 18.16 1.91
C LYS A 132 11.19 18.18 2.90
N LEU A 133 11.31 17.16 3.74
CA LEU A 133 12.23 17.19 4.88
C LEU A 133 13.56 16.50 4.63
N SER A 134 13.66 15.73 3.57
CA SER A 134 14.94 15.26 3.07
C SER A 134 14.79 15.12 1.57
N THR A 135 15.36 16.06 0.82
CA THR A 135 15.83 15.80 -0.54
C THR A 135 16.95 14.77 -0.42
N ASN A 136 16.61 13.56 0.00
CA ASN A 136 17.58 12.49 0.19
C ASN A 136 17.89 11.93 -1.19
N THR A 137 18.71 12.66 -1.96
CA THR A 137 19.21 12.19 -3.26
C THR A 137 19.93 10.85 -3.14
N ASN A 138 20.44 10.51 -1.95
CA ASN A 138 21.21 9.29 -1.69
C ASN A 138 20.35 8.05 -1.36
N LYS A 139 19.04 8.21 -1.08
CA LYS A 139 18.13 7.10 -0.72
C LYS A 139 16.82 7.15 -1.48
N ASN A 140 16.89 7.58 -2.73
CA ASN A 140 15.80 7.47 -3.68
C ASN A 140 15.97 6.18 -4.47
N TYR A 141 14.92 5.38 -4.51
CA TYR A 141 14.82 4.21 -5.35
C TYR A 141 14.00 4.59 -6.58
N GLU A 142 14.55 4.33 -7.77
CA GLU A 142 13.79 4.41 -9.01
C GLU A 142 12.87 3.18 -9.08
N THR A 143 11.60 3.43 -9.30
CA THR A 143 10.57 2.40 -9.52
C THR A 143 9.68 2.85 -10.68
N GLU A 144 8.71 2.02 -11.09
CA GLU A 144 7.88 2.34 -12.24
C GLU A 144 6.45 1.80 -12.15
N ASN A 145 5.53 2.59 -12.71
CA ASN A 145 4.19 2.13 -13.07
C ASN A 145 4.24 1.55 -14.47
N ILE A 146 3.57 0.40 -14.65
CA ILE A 146 3.48 -0.31 -15.93
C ILE A 146 2.01 -0.49 -16.25
N TRP A 147 1.60 -0.10 -17.46
CA TRP A 147 0.23 -0.32 -17.92
C TRP A 147 0.18 -0.55 -19.43
N ALA A 148 -0.89 -1.21 -19.85
CA ALA A 148 -1.23 -1.38 -21.25
C ALA A 148 -2.63 -0.80 -21.48
N GLU A 149 -2.87 -0.29 -22.69
CA GLU A 149 -4.16 0.24 -23.10
C GLU A 149 -4.72 -0.62 -24.23
N LEU A 150 -6.00 -1.00 -24.11
CA LEU A 150 -6.73 -1.64 -25.17
C LEU A 150 -7.76 -0.65 -25.70
N GLU A 151 -7.50 -0.11 -26.89
CA GLU A 151 -8.41 0.82 -27.53
C GLU A 151 -9.53 0.06 -28.25
N SER A 152 -10.77 0.53 -28.06
CA SER A 152 -11.92 0.07 -28.85
C SER A 152 -12.45 1.23 -29.66
N LYS A 153 -12.61 1.01 -30.98
CA LYS A 153 -13.01 2.02 -31.97
C LYS A 153 -14.30 2.77 -31.60
N ASN A 154 -15.19 2.15 -30.82
CA ASN A 154 -16.49 2.70 -30.42
C ASN A 154 -16.66 2.78 -28.89
N SER A 155 -15.58 2.97 -28.13
CA SER A 155 -15.68 3.05 -26.67
C SER A 155 -16.42 4.30 -26.20
N LYS A 156 -17.48 4.12 -25.40
CA LYS A 156 -18.22 5.22 -24.74
C LYS A 156 -17.66 5.56 -23.34
N CYS A 157 -16.86 4.67 -22.78
CA CYS A 157 -16.27 4.80 -21.46
C CYS A 157 -14.92 4.10 -21.39
N LYS A 158 -14.08 4.55 -20.45
CA LYS A 158 -12.79 3.93 -20.13
C LYS A 158 -12.92 3.18 -18.81
N VAL A 159 -12.52 1.91 -18.82
CA VAL A 159 -12.45 1.07 -17.61
C VAL A 159 -10.98 0.89 -17.25
N VAL A 160 -10.63 1.11 -15.99
CA VAL A 160 -9.27 0.98 -15.49
C VAL A 160 -9.22 -0.17 -14.49
N PHE A 161 -8.38 -1.17 -14.77
CA PHE A 161 -8.03 -2.23 -13.83
C PHE A 161 -6.65 -1.91 -13.25
N MET A 162 -6.55 -1.92 -11.93
CA MET A 162 -5.31 -1.60 -11.23
C MET A 162 -5.01 -2.66 -10.16
N GLY A 163 -3.73 -3.00 -10.05
CA GLY A 163 -3.20 -3.88 -9.01
C GLY A 163 -1.81 -3.41 -8.62
N HIS A 164 -1.50 -3.49 -7.34
CA HIS A 164 -0.14 -3.24 -6.87
C HIS A 164 0.65 -4.55 -6.93
N TRP A 165 1.90 -4.47 -7.36
CA TRP A 165 2.77 -5.64 -7.54
C TRP A 165 3.91 -5.66 -6.53
N ASP A 166 4.16 -4.57 -5.80
CA ASP A 166 5.14 -4.50 -4.73
C ASP A 166 4.71 -5.31 -3.51
N SER A 167 5.70 -5.80 -2.76
CA SER A 167 5.45 -6.47 -1.47
C SER A 167 5.65 -5.51 -0.31
N LYS A 168 4.76 -5.53 0.68
CA LYS A 168 4.96 -4.81 1.94
C LYS A 168 6.22 -5.32 2.65
N SER A 169 7.06 -4.40 3.12
CA SER A 169 8.31 -4.66 3.85
C SER A 169 8.08 -5.11 5.31
N GLN A 170 7.16 -6.05 5.54
CA GLN A 170 6.88 -6.57 6.87
C GLN A 170 7.76 -7.80 7.14
N SER A 171 8.69 -7.67 8.09
CA SER A 171 9.64 -8.73 8.44
C SER A 171 9.05 -9.78 9.40
N PHE A 172 8.03 -9.42 10.18
CA PHE A 172 7.44 -10.30 11.18
C PHE A 172 6.15 -10.94 10.69
N PRO A 173 5.99 -12.27 10.86
CA PRO A 173 4.73 -12.96 10.64
C PRO A 173 3.59 -12.30 11.43
N THR A 174 2.38 -12.39 10.90
CA THR A 174 1.18 -11.84 11.57
C THR A 174 1.00 -12.42 12.98
N SER A 175 1.26 -13.72 13.16
CA SER A 175 1.21 -14.38 14.47
C SER A 175 2.14 -13.72 15.50
N THR A 176 3.40 -13.47 15.14
CA THR A 176 4.37 -12.80 16.01
C THR A 176 3.91 -11.39 16.39
N ARG A 177 3.35 -10.64 15.44
CA ARG A 177 2.85 -9.28 15.71
C ARG A 177 1.66 -9.29 16.68
N VAL A 178 0.73 -10.23 16.50
CA VAL A 178 -0.41 -10.41 17.41
C VAL A 178 0.07 -10.80 18.81
N MET A 179 1.04 -11.71 18.92
CA MET A 179 1.59 -12.13 20.20
C MET A 179 2.27 -10.96 20.94
N ILE A 180 3.08 -10.16 20.24
CA ILE A 180 3.67 -8.94 20.82
C ILE A 180 2.57 -8.01 21.33
N PHE A 181 1.52 -7.78 20.55
CA PHE A 181 0.41 -6.95 21.00
C PHE A 181 -0.25 -7.52 22.27
N LEU A 182 -0.56 -8.82 22.31
CA LEU A 182 -1.18 -9.44 23.49
C LEU A 182 -0.31 -9.46 24.75
N ILE A 183 1.02 -9.47 24.61
CA ILE A 183 1.93 -9.43 25.78
C ILE A 183 2.05 -8.02 26.35
N PHE A 184 1.99 -7.00 25.49
CA PHE A 184 2.26 -5.60 25.85
C PHE A 184 1.01 -4.72 25.95
N THR A 185 -0.20 -5.28 25.81
CA THR A 185 -1.49 -4.59 25.99
C THR A 185 -2.28 -5.28 27.09
#